data_AF-A0A1J8Q4G1-F1
#
_entry.id   AF-A0A1J8Q4G1-F1
#
_cell.length_a   1.000
_cell.length_b   1.000
_cell.length_c   1.000
_cell.angle_alpha   90.00
_cell.angle_beta   90.00
_cell.angle_gamma   90.00
#
_symmetry.space_group_name_H-M   'P 1'
#
loop_
_entity.id
_entity.type
_entity.pdbx_description
1 polymer ?
#
loop_
_entity_poly.entity_id
_entity_poly.type
_entity_poly.pdbx_seq_one_letter_code
_entity_poly.pdbx_strand_id
1 'polypeptide(L)'
;MSSESVQSIYANELYNQAPPSFGHAMHELFGFDPTYTNLNHGSYGSLPKPVGAVCDALTAHIEANPDKFIRIECIDHWNEARARLANLIGAETDECVLVNNTTHGITTVLRNFEWNEGDIIIGTTTTYGAVSRTIKYIGDIPPHPQASTFNIQFPASHAEILENWRKHIRLLL
;
A
#
# COMPACT_ATOMS: atom_id res chain seq x y z
N MET A 1 -4.18 -34.64 -9.13
CA MET A 1 -4.00 -34.47 -7.67
C MET A 1 -4.42 -33.05 -7.35
N SER A 2 -5.46 -32.88 -6.52
CA SER A 2 -6.01 -31.57 -6.18
C SER A 2 -4.96 -30.74 -5.45
N SER A 3 -4.99 -29.42 -5.68
CA SER A 3 -4.16 -28.38 -5.04
C SER A 3 -4.37 -28.26 -3.53
N GLU A 4 -5.11 -29.16 -2.89
CA GLU A 4 -5.45 -29.13 -1.47
C GLU A 4 -4.31 -29.61 -0.55
N SER A 5 -3.26 -30.24 -1.06
CA SER A 5 -2.36 -31.04 -0.20
C SER A 5 -1.07 -30.37 0.26
N VAL A 6 -0.80 -29.10 -0.06
CA VAL A 6 0.45 -28.43 0.37
C VAL A 6 0.21 -27.11 1.13
N GLN A 7 -0.98 -26.52 1.03
CA GLN A 7 -1.25 -25.14 1.48
C GLN A 7 -1.92 -25.01 2.86
N SER A 8 -2.45 -26.10 3.44
CA SER A 8 -3.35 -25.99 4.61
C SER A 8 -2.67 -26.15 5.96
N ILE A 9 -1.59 -26.94 6.06
CA ILE A 9 -1.21 -27.52 7.35
C ILE A 9 -0.71 -26.44 8.33
N TYR A 10 0.23 -25.57 7.92
CA TYR A 10 0.75 -24.54 8.83
C TYR A 10 -0.19 -23.36 9.07
N ALA A 11 -0.92 -22.89 8.05
CA ALA A 11 -1.82 -21.76 8.20
C ALA A 11 -3.09 -22.18 8.95
N ASN A 12 -3.75 -23.28 8.58
CA ASN A 12 -4.96 -23.70 9.27
C ASN A 12 -4.66 -24.16 10.70
N GLU A 13 -3.54 -24.85 10.96
CA GLU A 13 -3.18 -25.19 12.35
C GLU A 13 -2.92 -23.94 13.19
N LEU A 14 -2.25 -22.93 12.64
CA LEU A 14 -2.00 -21.68 13.36
C LEU A 14 -3.29 -20.87 13.60
N TYR A 15 -4.15 -20.73 12.58
CA TYR A 15 -5.40 -19.98 12.69
C TYR A 15 -6.50 -20.72 13.49
N ASN A 16 -6.36 -22.02 13.71
CA ASN A 16 -7.25 -22.81 14.58
C ASN A 16 -6.80 -22.82 16.05
N GLN A 17 -5.69 -22.16 16.39
CA GLN A 17 -5.22 -22.00 17.76
C GLN A 17 -5.53 -20.61 18.29
N ALA A 18 -5.48 -20.45 19.61
CA ALA A 18 -5.54 -19.12 20.20
C ALA A 18 -4.35 -18.29 19.70
N PRO A 19 -4.55 -17.02 19.29
CA PRO A 19 -3.44 -16.19 18.85
C PRO A 19 -2.43 -16.00 19.99
N PRO A 20 -1.12 -15.98 19.70
CA PRO A 20 -0.12 -15.66 20.71
C PRO A 20 -0.34 -14.24 21.26
N SER A 21 0.14 -13.99 22.47
CA SER A 21 0.15 -12.64 23.03
C SER A 21 1.02 -11.70 22.19
N PHE A 22 0.66 -10.41 22.16
CA PHE A 22 1.51 -9.39 21.54
C PHE A 22 2.90 -9.32 22.21
N GLY A 23 3.87 -8.76 21.49
CA GLY A 23 5.25 -8.61 21.95
C GLY A 23 6.15 -9.75 21.47
N HIS A 24 7.11 -10.16 22.30
CA HIS A 24 8.13 -11.15 21.91
C HIS A 24 7.54 -12.51 21.49
N ALA A 25 6.37 -12.90 22.01
CA ALA A 25 5.71 -14.15 21.60
C ALA A 25 5.30 -14.16 20.12
N MET A 26 5.01 -13.00 19.51
CA MET A 26 4.74 -12.92 18.07
C MET A 26 6.00 -12.98 17.22
N HIS A 27 7.19 -12.80 17.80
CA HIS A 27 8.45 -12.77 17.05
C HIS A 27 8.72 -14.11 16.34
N GLU A 28 8.25 -15.22 16.93
CA GLU A 28 8.36 -16.56 16.34
C GLU A 28 7.62 -16.69 14.99
N LEU A 29 6.60 -15.85 14.77
CA LEU A 29 5.85 -15.80 13.52
C LEU A 29 6.61 -15.08 12.40
N PHE A 30 7.75 -14.45 12.69
CA PHE A 30 8.56 -13.75 11.69
C PHE A 30 9.90 -14.47 11.47
N GLY A 31 10.45 -14.31 10.27
CA GLY A 31 11.75 -14.86 9.87
C GLY A 31 12.93 -13.92 10.12
N PHE A 32 12.89 -13.08 11.16
CA PHE A 32 13.98 -12.16 11.46
C PHE A 32 15.26 -12.92 11.87
N ASP A 33 16.41 -12.37 11.51
CA ASP A 33 17.70 -12.81 12.05
C ASP A 33 17.66 -12.66 13.59
N PRO A 34 17.99 -13.71 14.38
CA PRO A 34 17.96 -13.64 15.84
C PRO A 34 18.82 -12.54 16.47
N THR A 35 19.81 -12.04 15.73
CA THR A 35 20.70 -10.94 16.17
C THR A 35 20.23 -9.56 15.71
N TYR A 36 19.18 -9.50 14.90
CA TYR A 36 18.64 -8.27 14.33
C TYR A 36 17.37 -7.81 15.07
N THR A 37 17.41 -6.60 15.62
CA THR A 37 16.23 -5.95 16.20
C THR A 37 15.63 -4.99 15.17
N ASN A 38 14.49 -5.35 14.59
CA ASN A 38 13.81 -4.50 13.62
C ASN A 38 13.10 -3.31 14.29
N LEU A 39 13.75 -2.16 14.31
CA LEU A 39 13.19 -0.89 14.80
C LEU A 39 12.59 -0.01 13.69
N ASN A 40 12.55 -0.49 12.44
CA ASN A 40 12.10 0.28 11.28
C ASN A 40 11.11 -0.52 10.41
N HIS A 41 10.18 -1.24 11.05
CA HIS A 41 9.17 -2.04 10.34
C HIS A 41 8.31 -1.20 9.39
N GLY A 42 8.14 0.11 9.67
CA GLY A 42 7.38 1.04 8.83
C GLY A 42 7.99 1.35 7.45
N SER A 43 9.24 0.96 7.18
CA SER A 43 9.87 1.22 5.88
C SER A 43 9.51 0.16 4.83
N TYR A 44 9.88 -1.11 5.09
CA TYR A 44 9.70 -2.22 4.14
C TYR A 44 8.79 -3.32 4.67
N GLY A 45 8.41 -3.26 5.95
CA GLY A 45 7.69 -4.34 6.61
C GLY A 45 8.48 -5.63 6.74
N SER A 46 7.78 -6.67 7.15
CA SER A 46 8.21 -8.06 7.03
C SER A 46 6.98 -8.95 7.01
N LEU A 47 7.03 -9.98 6.19
CA LEU A 47 5.93 -10.91 6.05
C LEU A 47 5.98 -11.94 7.20
N PRO A 48 4.89 -12.20 7.92
CA PRO A 48 4.82 -13.34 8.82
C PRO A 48 5.03 -14.65 8.03
N LYS A 49 5.74 -15.63 8.63
CA LYS A 49 6.03 -16.95 8.05
C LYS A 49 4.81 -17.64 7.43
N PRO A 50 3.60 -17.62 8.03
CA PRO A 50 2.43 -18.25 7.43
C PRO A 50 2.02 -17.61 6.11
N VAL A 51 2.14 -16.28 6.00
CA VAL A 51 1.83 -15.56 4.75
C VAL A 51 2.92 -15.84 3.72
N GLY A 52 4.19 -15.92 4.13
CA GLY A 52 5.30 -16.33 3.25
C GLY A 52 5.10 -17.72 2.65
N ALA A 53 4.68 -18.69 3.46
CA ALA A 53 4.39 -20.05 2.99
C ALA A 53 3.28 -20.07 1.92
N VAL A 54 2.25 -19.22 2.05
CA VAL A 54 1.20 -19.09 1.02
C VAL A 54 1.75 -18.44 -0.26
N CYS A 55 2.61 -17.43 -0.15
CA CYS A 55 3.28 -16.81 -1.31
C CYS A 55 4.14 -17.82 -2.07
N ASP A 56 4.93 -18.64 -1.38
CA ASP A 56 5.77 -19.67 -1.99
C ASP A 56 4.93 -20.73 -2.71
N ALA A 57 3.85 -21.18 -2.07
CA ALA A 57 2.94 -22.15 -2.66
C ALA A 57 2.20 -21.60 -3.88
N LEU A 58 1.74 -20.33 -3.84
CA LEU A 58 1.14 -19.66 -4.99
C LEU A 58 2.15 -19.51 -6.13
N THR A 59 3.40 -19.19 -5.82
CA THR A 59 4.47 -19.09 -6.83
C THR A 59 4.67 -20.44 -7.53
N ALA A 60 4.80 -21.53 -6.77
CA ALA A 60 4.91 -22.87 -7.35
C ALA A 60 3.69 -23.27 -8.19
N HIS A 61 2.48 -22.87 -7.76
CA HIS A 61 1.24 -23.13 -8.49
C HIS A 61 1.15 -22.35 -9.81
N ILE A 62 1.57 -21.08 -9.82
CA ILE A 62 1.70 -20.26 -11.03
C ILE A 62 2.64 -20.94 -12.02
N GLU A 63 3.85 -21.34 -11.57
CA GLU A 63 4.86 -21.93 -12.45
C GLU A 63 4.48 -23.33 -12.97
N ALA A 64 3.65 -24.07 -12.23
CA ALA A 64 3.18 -25.38 -12.66
C ALA A 64 2.28 -25.32 -13.91
N ASN A 65 1.51 -24.23 -14.09
CA ASN A 65 0.69 -23.99 -15.27
C ASN A 65 0.34 -22.50 -15.42
N PRO A 66 1.26 -21.67 -15.95
CA PRO A 66 1.11 -20.22 -15.93
C PRO A 66 -0.08 -19.73 -16.77
N ASP A 67 -0.35 -20.37 -17.91
CA ASP A 67 -1.50 -20.02 -18.75
C ASP A 67 -2.83 -20.25 -18.02
N LYS A 68 -2.97 -21.37 -17.33
CA LYS A 68 -4.19 -21.67 -16.55
C LYS A 68 -4.36 -20.66 -15.42
N PHE A 69 -3.30 -20.40 -14.65
CA PHE A 69 -3.39 -19.47 -13.53
C PHE A 69 -3.76 -18.07 -14.00
N ILE A 70 -3.00 -17.52 -14.97
CA ILE A 70 -3.18 -16.12 -15.41
C ILE A 70 -4.48 -15.91 -16.18
N ARG A 71 -4.95 -16.89 -16.96
CA ARG A 71 -6.15 -16.70 -17.79
C ARG A 71 -7.45 -17.08 -17.11
N ILE A 72 -7.41 -17.92 -16.06
CA ILE A 72 -8.61 -18.51 -15.47
C ILE A 72 -8.68 -18.22 -13.97
N GLU A 73 -7.61 -18.43 -13.22
CA GLU A 73 -7.67 -18.49 -11.75
C GLU A 73 -7.34 -17.16 -11.06
N CYS A 74 -6.50 -16.32 -11.66
CA CYS A 74 -5.99 -15.10 -11.02
C CYS A 74 -7.11 -14.10 -10.66
N ILE A 75 -8.17 -14.03 -11.47
CA ILE A 75 -9.26 -13.09 -11.28
C ILE A 75 -10.05 -13.40 -10.01
N ASP A 76 -10.24 -14.68 -9.70
CA ASP A 76 -10.94 -15.13 -8.49
C ASP A 76 -10.11 -14.78 -7.25
N HIS A 77 -8.80 -15.03 -7.30
CA HIS A 77 -7.88 -14.63 -6.23
C HIS A 77 -7.88 -13.12 -5.99
N TRP A 78 -7.90 -12.30 -7.05
CA TRP A 78 -7.99 -10.84 -6.90
C TRP A 78 -9.33 -10.39 -6.34
N ASN A 79 -10.43 -10.96 -6.81
CA ASN A 79 -11.77 -10.61 -6.32
C ASN A 79 -11.93 -10.97 -4.84
N GLU A 80 -11.43 -12.12 -4.42
CA GLU A 80 -11.42 -12.51 -3.01
C GLU A 80 -10.59 -11.53 -2.17
N ALA A 81 -9.37 -11.20 -2.62
CA ALA A 81 -8.50 -10.25 -1.92
C ALA A 81 -9.13 -8.85 -1.82
N ARG A 82 -9.75 -8.36 -2.90
CA ARG A 82 -10.48 -7.08 -2.94
C ARG A 82 -11.64 -7.07 -1.97
N ALA A 83 -12.46 -8.13 -1.94
CA ALA A 83 -13.62 -8.22 -1.04
C ALA A 83 -13.20 -8.23 0.43
N ARG A 84 -12.13 -8.97 0.77
CA ARG A 84 -11.58 -9.01 2.14
C ARG A 84 -11.02 -7.66 2.56
N LEU A 85 -10.33 -6.95 1.67
CA LEU A 85 -9.81 -5.61 1.92
C LEU A 85 -10.94 -4.60 2.11
N ALA A 86 -11.93 -4.61 1.22
CA ALA A 86 -13.09 -3.72 1.26
C ALA A 86 -13.83 -3.84 2.60
N ASN A 87 -14.10 -5.07 3.06
CA ASN A 87 -14.69 -5.33 4.36
C ASN A 87 -13.82 -4.83 5.53
N LEU A 88 -12.48 -4.92 5.42
CA LEU A 88 -11.57 -4.44 6.47
C LEU A 88 -11.60 -2.92 6.63
N ILE A 89 -11.71 -2.16 5.53
CA ILE A 89 -11.65 -0.69 5.53
C ILE A 89 -13.03 -0.02 5.50
N GLY A 90 -14.11 -0.79 5.41
CA GLY A 90 -15.48 -0.28 5.34
C GLY A 90 -15.85 0.34 3.98
N ALA A 91 -15.36 -0.24 2.88
CA ALA A 91 -15.64 0.17 1.51
C ALA A 91 -16.39 -0.92 0.74
N GLU A 92 -16.90 -0.59 -0.44
CA GLU A 92 -17.44 -1.57 -1.38
C GLU A 92 -16.32 -2.28 -2.15
N THR A 93 -16.56 -3.53 -2.60
CA THR A 93 -15.52 -4.31 -3.32
C THR A 93 -15.09 -3.63 -4.62
N ASP A 94 -16.01 -2.94 -5.29
CA ASP A 94 -15.74 -2.20 -6.52
C ASP A 94 -15.02 -0.86 -6.32
N GLU A 95 -14.87 -0.41 -5.07
CA GLU A 95 -14.04 0.75 -4.72
C GLU A 95 -12.58 0.35 -4.42
N CYS A 96 -12.29 -0.94 -4.33
CA CYS A 96 -10.97 -1.46 -4.00
C CYS A 96 -10.30 -2.11 -5.22
N VAL A 97 -9.10 -1.65 -5.57
CA VAL A 97 -8.25 -2.26 -6.60
C VAL A 97 -6.84 -2.53 -6.05
N LEU A 98 -6.12 -3.47 -6.66
CA LEU A 98 -4.77 -3.85 -6.24
C LEU A 98 -3.74 -3.24 -7.18
N VAL A 99 -2.74 -2.56 -6.61
CA VAL A 99 -1.59 -1.99 -7.34
C VAL A 99 -0.30 -2.35 -6.62
N ASN A 100 0.83 -2.23 -7.32
CA ASN A 100 2.12 -2.74 -6.83
C ASN A 100 2.64 -2.05 -5.54
N ASN A 101 2.36 -0.76 -5.36
CA ASN A 101 2.77 0.01 -4.18
C ASN A 101 2.09 1.39 -4.15
N THR A 102 2.29 2.12 -3.04
CA THR A 102 1.73 3.46 -2.81
C THR A 102 2.15 4.47 -3.89
N THR A 103 3.42 4.47 -4.30
CA THR A 103 3.92 5.38 -5.36
C THR A 103 3.19 5.12 -6.68
N HIS A 104 3.02 3.86 -7.07
CA HIS A 104 2.26 3.48 -8.26
C HIS A 104 0.82 3.99 -8.20
N GLY A 105 0.14 3.82 -7.08
CA GLY A 105 -1.24 4.30 -6.90
C GLY A 105 -1.35 5.82 -7.04
N ILE A 106 -0.50 6.58 -6.34
CA ILE A 106 -0.52 8.05 -6.39
C ILE A 106 -0.15 8.55 -7.78
N THR A 107 0.88 8.00 -8.42
CA THR A 107 1.25 8.39 -9.79
C THR A 107 0.16 8.06 -10.79
N THR A 108 -0.57 6.95 -10.62
CA THR A 108 -1.72 6.60 -11.48
C THR A 108 -2.80 7.68 -11.38
N VAL A 109 -3.17 8.11 -10.17
CA VAL A 109 -4.15 9.19 -9.98
C VAL A 109 -3.65 10.50 -10.62
N LEU A 110 -2.45 10.95 -10.28
CA LEU A 110 -1.93 12.24 -10.75
C LEU A 110 -1.73 12.30 -12.28
N ARG A 111 -1.44 11.18 -12.94
CA ARG A 111 -1.28 11.11 -14.39
C ARG A 111 -2.59 11.00 -15.17
N ASN A 112 -3.71 10.72 -14.51
CA ASN A 112 -5.02 10.54 -15.15
C ASN A 112 -6.00 11.67 -14.85
N PHE A 113 -5.60 12.70 -14.10
CA PHE A 113 -6.34 13.96 -14.08
C PHE A 113 -6.17 14.68 -15.42
N GLU A 114 -7.27 15.23 -15.92
CA GLU A 114 -7.26 16.21 -17.01
C GLU A 114 -6.82 17.57 -16.45
N TRP A 115 -5.50 17.77 -16.39
CA TRP A 115 -4.93 19.06 -15.97
C TRP A 115 -5.23 20.15 -16.99
N ASN A 116 -5.42 21.37 -16.49
CA ASN A 116 -5.58 22.60 -17.26
C ASN A 116 -4.54 23.65 -16.84
N GLU A 117 -4.31 24.62 -17.71
CA GLU A 117 -3.52 25.81 -17.34
C GLU A 117 -4.18 26.52 -16.15
N GLY A 118 -3.38 26.86 -15.13
CA GLY A 118 -3.86 27.46 -13.90
C GLY A 118 -4.27 26.48 -12.81
N ASP A 119 -4.34 25.17 -13.08
CA ASP A 119 -4.54 24.17 -12.03
C ASP A 119 -3.34 24.14 -11.08
N ILE A 120 -3.62 23.88 -9.79
CA ILE A 120 -2.60 23.90 -8.74
C ILE A 120 -2.57 22.55 -8.02
N ILE A 121 -1.38 21.94 -7.96
CA ILE A 121 -1.11 20.73 -7.21
C ILE A 121 -0.33 21.10 -5.96
N ILE A 122 -0.91 20.87 -4.79
CA ILE A 122 -0.31 21.24 -3.51
C ILE A 122 0.30 20.00 -2.85
N GLY A 123 1.62 19.97 -2.78
CA GLY A 123 2.36 19.05 -1.90
C GLY A 123 2.65 19.71 -0.55
N THR A 124 3.13 18.92 0.40
CA THR A 124 3.63 19.42 1.70
C THR A 124 5.13 19.19 1.84
N THR A 125 5.79 19.92 2.75
CA THR A 125 7.19 19.64 3.12
C THR A 125 7.43 18.24 3.68
N THR A 126 6.37 17.56 4.10
CA THR A 126 6.37 16.20 4.66
C THR A 126 5.92 15.14 3.64
N THR A 127 5.61 15.53 2.40
CA THR A 127 5.21 14.61 1.34
C THR A 127 6.35 13.67 0.99
N TYR A 128 6.03 12.38 0.81
CA TYR A 128 7.01 11.36 0.48
C TYR A 128 7.79 11.73 -0.78
N GLY A 129 9.12 11.60 -0.76
CA GLY A 129 9.99 12.16 -1.79
C GLY A 129 9.67 11.72 -3.23
N ALA A 130 9.20 10.47 -3.43
CA ALA A 130 8.77 10.02 -4.76
C ALA A 130 7.48 10.71 -5.24
N VAL A 131 6.55 11.00 -4.32
CA VAL A 131 5.33 11.75 -4.61
C VAL A 131 5.66 13.20 -4.91
N SER A 132 6.52 13.86 -4.13
CA SER A 132 6.97 15.23 -4.40
C SER A 132 7.63 15.37 -5.77
N ARG A 133 8.44 14.37 -6.17
CA ARG A 133 9.01 14.30 -7.53
C ARG A 133 7.95 14.09 -8.61
N THR A 134 6.91 13.31 -8.33
CA THR A 134 5.78 13.15 -9.25
C THR A 134 5.04 14.47 -9.43
N ILE A 135 4.74 15.20 -8.35
CA ILE A 135 4.11 16.52 -8.41
C ILE A 135 4.92 17.48 -9.29
N LYS A 136 6.25 17.54 -9.07
CA LYS A 136 7.14 18.35 -9.90
C LYS A 136 7.07 17.95 -11.38
N TYR A 137 7.19 16.66 -11.66
CA TYR A 137 7.12 16.14 -13.02
C TYR A 137 5.80 16.49 -13.72
N ILE A 138 4.67 16.45 -13.02
CA ILE A 138 3.37 16.85 -13.57
C ILE A 138 3.36 18.33 -13.95
N GLY A 139 4.01 19.21 -13.19
CA GLY A 139 4.16 20.62 -13.58
C GLY A 139 5.14 20.85 -14.75
N ASP A 140 6.08 19.94 -14.97
CA ASP A 140 7.05 20.03 -16.08
C ASP A 140 6.44 19.60 -17.43
N ILE A 141 5.26 18.98 -17.45
CA ILE A 141 4.56 18.55 -18.68
C ILE A 141 3.36 19.46 -19.01
N PRO A 142 3.07 19.74 -20.30
CA PRO A 142 1.88 20.51 -20.68
C PRO A 142 0.59 19.89 -20.10
N PRO A 143 -0.37 20.71 -19.61
CA PRO A 143 -0.43 22.17 -19.71
C PRO A 143 0.29 22.93 -18.58
N HIS A 144 1.25 22.31 -17.90
CA HIS A 144 2.06 22.91 -16.85
C HIS A 144 1.26 23.37 -15.62
N PRO A 145 0.48 22.47 -14.97
CA PRO A 145 -0.16 22.80 -13.71
C PRO A 145 0.89 23.24 -12.67
N GLN A 146 0.55 24.23 -11.86
CA GLN A 146 1.46 24.81 -10.89
C GLN A 146 1.66 23.87 -9.71
N ALA A 147 2.91 23.52 -9.41
CA ALA A 147 3.27 22.88 -8.14
C ALA A 147 3.40 23.94 -7.02
N SER A 148 2.67 23.75 -5.92
CA SER A 148 2.76 24.58 -4.72
C SER A 148 3.17 23.72 -3.52
N THR A 149 3.97 24.27 -2.60
CA THR A 149 4.41 23.55 -1.40
C THR A 149 3.85 24.22 -0.15
N PHE A 150 3.01 23.49 0.58
CA PHE A 150 2.54 23.87 1.90
C PHE A 150 3.56 23.47 2.97
N ASN A 151 4.04 24.46 3.73
CA ASN A 151 5.04 24.23 4.77
C ASN A 151 4.41 23.71 6.07
N ILE A 152 4.71 22.45 6.41
CA ILE A 152 4.44 21.86 7.72
C ILE A 152 5.78 21.73 8.45
N GLN A 153 5.89 22.37 9.61
CA GLN A 153 7.06 22.30 10.49
C GLN A 153 6.66 21.64 11.80
N PHE A 154 7.39 20.60 12.21
CA PHE A 154 7.11 19.89 13.46
C PHE A 154 8.00 20.37 14.62
N PRO A 155 7.51 20.35 15.87
CA PRO A 155 6.15 19.96 16.26
C PRO A 155 5.12 21.04 15.88
N ALA A 156 3.94 20.62 15.42
CA ALA A 156 2.81 21.51 15.14
C ALA A 156 1.51 20.87 15.64
N SER A 157 0.62 21.69 16.18
CA SER A 157 -0.73 21.28 16.56
C SER A 157 -1.63 21.16 15.32
N HIS A 158 -2.70 20.36 15.46
CA HIS A 158 -3.72 20.27 14.43
C HIS A 158 -4.35 21.64 14.11
N ALA A 159 -4.57 22.49 15.12
CA ALA A 159 -5.16 23.81 14.94
C ALA A 159 -4.25 24.72 14.10
N GLU A 160 -2.94 24.74 14.38
CA GLU A 160 -1.96 25.50 13.61
C GLU A 160 -1.85 25.02 12.16
N ILE A 161 -1.85 23.70 11.94
CA ILE A 161 -1.82 23.13 10.58
C ILE A 161 -3.04 23.59 9.79
N LEU A 162 -4.24 23.52 10.37
CA LEU A 162 -5.48 23.94 9.71
C LEU A 162 -5.54 25.44 9.45
N GLU A 163 -5.10 26.27 10.40
CA GLU A 163 -5.04 27.72 10.22
C GLU A 163 -4.08 28.10 9.10
N ASN A 164 -2.87 27.53 9.11
CA ASN A 164 -1.86 27.79 8.09
C ASN A 164 -2.26 27.25 6.73
N TRP A 165 -2.93 26.09 6.67
CA TRP A 165 -3.49 25.56 5.42
C TRP A 165 -4.50 26.52 4.81
N ARG A 166 -5.44 27.04 5.60
CA ARG A 166 -6.43 28.03 5.12
C ARG A 166 -5.76 29.31 4.62
N LYS A 167 -4.70 29.78 5.30
CA LYS A 167 -3.91 30.94 4.84
C LYS A 167 -3.23 30.64 3.51
N HIS A 168 -2.61 29.46 3.36
CA HIS A 168 -1.94 29.03 2.14
C HIS A 168 -2.89 28.98 0.94
N ILE A 169 -4.06 28.35 1.10
CA ILE A 169 -5.08 28.29 0.03
C ILE A 169 -5.54 29.68 -0.39
N ARG A 170 -5.78 30.60 0.55
CA ARG A 170 -6.19 31.98 0.23
C ARG A 170 -5.13 32.79 -0.52
N LEU A 171 -3.86 32.40 -0.50
CA LEU A 171 -2.80 33.05 -1.26
C LEU A 171 -2.70 32.52 -2.70
N LEU A 172 -3.36 31.39 -2.99
CA LEU A 172 -3.37 30.73 -4.30
C LEU A 172 -4.64 31.04 -5.11
N LEU A 173 -5.66 31.62 -4.47
CA LEU A 173 -6.91 32.09 -5.08
C LEU A 173 -6.82 33.61 -5.31
#